data_AF-A0A537DQ87-F1
#
_entry.id   AF-A0A537DQ87-F1
#
_cell.length_a   1.000
_cell.length_b   1.000
_cell.length_c   1.000
_cell.angle_alpha   90.00
_cell.angle_beta   90.00
_cell.angle_gamma   90.00
#
_symmetry.space_group_name_H-M   'P 1'
#
loop_
_entity.id
_entity.type
_entity.pdbx_description
1 polymer ?
#
loop_
_entity_poly.entity_id
_entity_poly.type
_entity_poly.pdbx_seq_one_letter_code
_entity_poly.pdbx_strand_id
1 'polypeptide(L)' 'MRLDFWLLDLNHEAHEGRSAIWLWGVTHDNKRVLVIDANFQPYFYLLPKKDQDISQLKKRIETQ' A
#
# COMPACT_ATOMS: atom_id res chain seq x y z
N MET A 1 11.00 16.02 -7.04
CA MET A 1 11.71 15.38 -8.17
C MET A 1 10.66 14.76 -9.08
N ARG A 2 10.82 14.81 -10.40
CA ARG A 2 9.95 14.14 -11.38
C ARG A 2 10.78 13.06 -12.07
N LEU A 3 10.23 11.85 -12.16
CA LEU A 3 10.86 10.69 -12.79
C LEU A 3 9.82 10.05 -13.72
N ASP A 4 10.12 10.03 -15.01
CA ASP A 4 9.28 9.37 -16.01
C ASP A 4 9.90 7.99 -16.32
N PHE A 5 9.12 6.93 -16.16
CA PHE A 5 9.54 5.54 -16.35
C PHE A 5 8.33 4.64 -16.67
N TRP A 6 8.57 3.49 -17.28
CA TRP A 6 7.55 2.45 -17.46
C TRP A 6 7.53 1.53 -16.25
N LEU A 7 6.35 1.40 -15.63
CA LEU A 7 6.10 0.43 -14.57
C LEU A 7 6.09 -0.98 -15.16
N LEU A 8 6.87 -1.87 -14.56
CA LEU A 8 6.97 -3.28 -14.96
C LEU A 8 6.28 -4.20 -13.96
N ASP A 9 6.46 -3.95 -12.66
CA ASP A 9 5.87 -4.75 -11.60
C ASP A 9 5.73 -3.95 -10.30
N LEU A 10 4.92 -4.46 -9.37
CA LEU A 10 4.71 -3.85 -8.05
C LEU A 10 4.67 -4.89 -6.93
N ASN A 11 5.23 -4.53 -5.77
CA ASN A 11 5.16 -5.34 -4.55
C ASN A 11 4.69 -4.48 -3.36
N HIS A 12 3.99 -5.12 -2.42
CA HIS A 12 3.74 -4.55 -1.11
C HIS A 12 4.72 -5.17 -0.13
N GLU A 13 5.59 -4.35 0.47
CA GLU A 13 6.69 -4.79 1.32
C GLU A 13 6.75 -4.01 2.63
N ALA A 14 7.32 -4.63 3.66
CA ALA A 14 7.70 -3.92 4.88
C ALA A 14 9.09 -3.30 4.70
N HIS A 15 9.17 -1.97 4.62
CA HIS A 15 10.42 -1.23 4.52
C HIS A 15 10.57 -0.31 5.72
N GLU A 16 11.67 -0.43 6.47
CA GLU A 16 11.93 0.34 7.71
C GLU A 16 10.78 0.29 8.73
N GLY A 17 10.11 -0.87 8.84
CA GLY A 17 8.98 -1.07 9.75
C GLY A 17 7.68 -0.40 9.30
N ARG A 18 7.61 0.11 8.06
CA ARG A 18 6.40 0.68 7.45
C ARG A 18 5.98 -0.09 6.22
N SER A 19 4.68 -0.08 5.98
CA SER A 19 4.08 -0.57 4.74
C SER A 19 4.53 0.31 3.57
N ALA A 20 5.16 -0.30 2.56
CA ALA A 20 5.66 0.40 1.39
C ALA A 20 5.26 -0.29 0.09
N ILE A 21 4.97 0.50 -0.94
CA ILE A 21 4.76 0.00 -2.31
C ILE A 21 6.05 0.17 -3.09
N TRP A 22 6.55 -0.92 -3.62
CA TRP A 22 7.73 -0.97 -4.46
C TRP A 22 7.27 -1.00 -5.92
N LEU A 23 7.74 -0.03 -6.69
CA LEU A 23 7.41 0.13 -8.11
C LEU A 23 8.68 -0.13 -8.92
N TRP A 24 8.73 -1.28 -9.58
CA TRP A 24 9.84 -1.67 -10.44
C TRP A 24 9.60 -1.14 -11.83
N GLY A 25 10.64 -0.60 -12.46
CA GLY A 25 10.49 -0.06 -13.79
C GLY A 25 11.76 0.16 -14.56
N VAL A 26 11.60 0.71 -15.75
CA VAL A 26 12.69 1.14 -16.63
C VAL A 26 12.46 2.55 -17.13
N THR A 27 13.51 3.36 -17.17
CA THR A 27 13.47 4.73 -17.70
C THR A 27 13.57 4.75 -19.24
N HIS A 28 13.33 5.91 -19.86
CA HIS A 28 13.50 6.13 -21.30
C HIS A 28 14.89 5.74 -21.84
N ASP A 29 15.95 5.92 -21.04
CA ASP A 29 17.32 5.52 -21.37
C ASP A 29 17.67 4.09 -20.95
N ASN A 30 16.65 3.24 -20.75
CA ASN A 30 16.76 1.81 -20.46
C ASN A 30 17.51 1.48 -19.14
N LYS A 31 17.46 2.38 -18.15
CA LYS A 31 17.98 2.10 -16.80
C LYS A 31 16.88 1.50 -15.94
N ARG A 32 17.24 0.49 -15.15
CA ARG A 32 16.34 -0.10 -14.16
C ARG A 32 16.19 0.86 -12.99
N VAL A 33 14.96 1.04 -12.52
CA VAL A 33 14.63 1.89 -11.38
C VAL A 33 13.69 1.16 -10.42
N LEU A 34 13.88 1.43 -9.13
CA LEU A 34 12.97 1.06 -8.06
C LEU A 34 12.52 2.35 -7.37
N VAL A 35 11.22 2.61 -7.35
CA VAL A 35 10.62 3.68 -6.55
C VAL A 35 9.94 3.05 -5.34
N ILE A 36 10.31 3.48 -4.14
CA ILE A 36 9.72 3.02 -2.89
C ILE A 36 8.78 4.13 -2.37
N ASP A 37 7.47 3.87 -2.37
CA ASP A 37 6.49 4.72 -1.72
C ASP A 37 6.18 4.19 -0.31
N ALA A 38 6.74 4.83 0.71
CA ALA A 38 6.56 4.48 2.11
C ALA A 38 5.36 5.19 2.79
N ASN A 39 4.55 5.94 2.02
CA ASN A 39 3.37 6.64 2.53
C ASN A 39 2.07 5.87 2.25
N PHE A 40 2.16 4.62 1.79
CA PHE A 40 0.99 3.80 1.53
C PHE A 40 0.30 3.40 2.84
N GLN A 41 -0.93 3.89 3.02
CA GLN A 41 -1.78 3.51 4.15
C GLN A 41 -2.62 2.29 3.77
N PRO A 42 -2.32 1.08 4.29
CA PRO A 42 -3.11 -0.10 4.00
C PRO A 42 -4.52 0.05 4.55
N TYR A 43 -5.51 -0.36 3.77
CA TYR A 43 -6.91 -0.38 4.16
C TYR A 43 -7.59 -1.65 3.65
N PHE A 44 -8.69 -2.02 4.30
CA PHE A 44 -9.51 -3.14 3.88
C PHE A 44 -10.98 -2.79 4.05
N TYR A 45 -11.82 -3.46 3.28
CA TYR A 45 -13.26 -3.43 3.48
C TYR A 45 -13.68 -4.64 4.29
N LEU A 46 -14.66 -4.42 5.18
CA LEU A 46 -15.29 -5.47 5.96
C LEU A 46 -16.78 -5.43 5.64
N LEU A 47 -17.38 -6.59 5.44
CA LEU A 47 -18.83 -6.75 5.42
C LEU A 47 -19.32 -7.09 6.84
N PRO A 48 -20.05 -6.20 7.52
CA PRO A 48 -20.62 -6.50 8.83
C PRO A 48 -21.67 -7.60 8.74
N LYS A 49 -21.87 -8.34 9.83
CA LYS A 49 -23.03 -9.24 9.94
C LYS A 49 -24.32 -8.40 9.95
N LYS A 50 -25.42 -9.03 9.54
CA LYS A 50 -26.75 -8.41 9.59
C LYS A 50 -27.03 -7.88 11.01
N ASP A 51 -27.52 -6.65 11.10
CA ASP A 51 -27.89 -5.95 12.33
C ASP A 51 -26.73 -5.71 13.32
N GLN A 52 -25.46 -5.87 12.88
CA GLN A 52 -24.29 -5.62 13.72
C GLN A 52 -24.05 -4.12 13.93
N ASP A 53 -23.82 -3.72 15.18
CA ASP A 53 -23.44 -2.35 15.52
C ASP A 53 -22.03 -2.02 14.98
N ILE A 54 -21.98 -1.03 14.08
CA ILE A 54 -20.74 -0.61 13.40
C ILE A 54 -19.78 0.11 14.35
N SER A 55 -20.30 0.86 15.32
CA SER A 55 -19.47 1.61 16.28
C SER A 55 -18.75 0.65 17.23
N GLN A 56 -19.45 -0.38 17.71
CA GLN A 56 -18.83 -1.43 18.52
C GLN A 56 -17.84 -2.28 17.71
N LEU A 57 -18.18 -2.62 16.47
CA LEU A 57 -17.29 -3.36 15.57
C LEU A 57 -15.99 -2.60 15.31
N LYS A 58 -16.09 -1.30 15.01
CA LYS A 58 -14.93 -0.44 14.80
C LYS A 58 -14.00 -0.43 16.02
N LYS A 59 -14.55 -0.17 17.22
CA LYS A 59 -13.77 -0.18 18.47
C LYS A 59 -13.01 -1.49 18.66
N ARG A 60 -13.66 -2.63 18.40
CA ARG A 60 -13.02 -3.95 18.53
C ARG A 60 -11.85 -4.16 17.57
N ILE A 61 -11.93 -3.63 16.36
CA ILE A 61 -10.86 -3.73 15.35
C ILE A 61 -9.68 -2.82 15.72
N GLU A 62 -9.94 -1.63 16.25
CA GLU A 62 -8.90 -0.65 16.61
C GLU A 62 -8.13 -0.99 17.90
N THR A 63 -8.71 -1.81 18.79
CA THR A 63 -8.07 -2.22 20.06
C THR A 63 -7.26 -3.51 19.98
N GLN A 64 -7.18 -4.14 18.82
CA GLN A 64 -6.39 -5.38 18.61
C GLN A 64 -4.93 -5.09 18.24
#